data_AF-T1HX89-F1
#
_entry.id   AF-T1HX89-F1
#
_cell.length_a   1.000
_cell.length_b   1.000
_cell.length_c   1.000
_cell.angle_alpha   90.00
_cell.angle_beta   90.00
_cell.angle_gamma   90.00
#
_symmetry.space_group_name_H-M   'P 1'
#
loop_
_entity.id
_entity.type
_entity.pdbx_description
1 polymer ?
#
loop_
_entity_poly.entity_id
_entity_poly.type
_entity_poly.pdbx_seq_one_letter_code
_entity_poly.pdbx_strand_id
1 'polypeptide(L)'
;MHRGMAFQKKHLYLNVLATAVSAAEKAGEIIRQVMSSGNLEIVLKGVNDPQTAADRSAQVTITSILSKRFPKLKIIAEEGDDIGKLDANIPDCIPSELVLKEKCPQNLTGLNEEDVMLIQGLPR
;
A
#
# COMPACT_ATOMS: atom_id res chain seq x y z
N MET A 1 16.93 -0.65 29.39
CA MET A 1 15.93 -0.15 28.41
C MET A 1 16.68 0.33 27.16
N HIS A 2 16.11 0.24 25.95
CA HIS A 2 16.68 0.55 24.59
C HIS A 2 16.98 -0.62 23.63
N ARG A 3 16.50 -1.85 23.87
CA ARG A 3 16.68 -2.99 22.94
C ARG A 3 15.56 -3.19 21.89
N GLY A 4 14.68 -2.21 21.70
CA GLY A 4 13.47 -2.37 20.86
C GLY A 4 13.55 -1.86 19.41
N MET A 5 14.47 -0.94 19.07
CA MET A 5 14.40 -0.22 17.78
C MET A 5 15.40 -0.69 16.70
N ALA A 6 16.35 -1.56 17.03
CA ALA A 6 17.46 -1.87 16.11
C ALA A 6 17.25 -3.13 15.24
N PHE A 7 16.25 -3.97 15.54
CA PHE A 7 16.10 -5.26 14.84
C PHE A 7 15.42 -5.15 13.46
N GLN A 8 14.82 -3.99 13.15
CA GLN A 8 13.92 -3.83 12.01
C GLN A 8 14.57 -3.35 10.71
N LYS A 9 15.85 -2.99 10.72
CA LYS A 9 16.53 -2.38 9.54
C LYS A 9 17.16 -3.36 8.55
N LYS A 10 17.14 -4.68 8.79
CA LYS A 10 18.11 -5.57 8.11
C LYS A 10 17.70 -6.04 6.71
N HIS A 11 16.40 -6.09 6.40
CA HIS A 11 15.92 -6.63 5.13
C HIS A 11 14.83 -5.74 4.54
N LEU A 12 15.13 -5.08 3.43
CA LEU A 12 14.19 -4.21 2.73
C LEU A 12 12.92 -4.97 2.32
N TYR A 13 13.06 -6.17 1.75
CA TYR A 13 11.93 -7.01 1.33
C TYR A 13 10.88 -7.18 2.43
N LEU A 14 11.31 -7.59 3.64
CA LEU A 14 10.40 -7.77 4.77
C LEU A 14 9.77 -6.44 5.23
N ASN A 15 10.51 -5.32 5.15
CA ASN A 15 9.97 -4.01 5.50
C ASN A 15 8.91 -3.55 4.50
N VAL A 16 9.14 -3.71 3.20
CA VAL A 16 8.16 -3.40 2.16
C VAL A 16 6.93 -4.29 2.33
N LEU A 17 7.12 -5.60 2.49
CA LEU A 17 6.02 -6.55 2.69
C LEU A 17 5.21 -6.23 3.96
N ALA A 18 5.87 -5.97 5.08
CA ALA A 18 5.21 -5.62 6.35
C ALA A 18 4.41 -4.33 6.24
N THR A 19 4.95 -3.33 5.52
CA THR A 19 4.26 -2.06 5.28
C THR A 19 3.08 -2.26 4.33
N ALA A 20 3.24 -3.05 3.27
CA ALA A 20 2.18 -3.36 2.31
C ALA A 20 0.99 -4.08 2.97
N VAL A 21 1.25 -5.03 3.88
CA VAL A 21 0.20 -5.69 4.67
C VAL A 21 -0.60 -4.67 5.48
N SER A 22 0.07 -3.81 6.25
CA SER A 22 -0.62 -2.81 7.06
C SER A 22 -1.32 -1.74 6.23
N ALA A 23 -0.76 -1.37 5.07
CA ALA A 23 -1.41 -0.48 4.12
C ALA A 23 -2.70 -1.10 3.54
N ALA A 24 -2.68 -2.39 3.22
CA ALA A 24 -3.86 -3.13 2.76
C ALA A 24 -4.94 -3.24 3.84
N GLU A 25 -4.57 -3.42 5.11
CA GLU A 25 -5.52 -3.38 6.24
C GLU A 25 -6.23 -2.02 6.33
N LYS A 26 -5.49 -0.91 6.16
CA LYS A 26 -6.06 0.44 6.14
C LYS A 26 -6.93 0.72 4.93
N ALA A 27 -6.52 0.28 3.74
CA ALA A 27 -7.39 0.31 2.57
C ALA A 27 -8.69 -0.47 2.81
N GLY A 28 -8.63 -1.63 3.47
CA GLY A 28 -9.80 -2.41 3.85
C GLY A 28 -10.75 -1.67 4.80
N GLU A 29 -10.23 -0.90 5.76
CA GLU A 29 -11.04 -0.02 6.62
C GLU A 29 -11.79 1.03 5.81
N ILE A 30 -11.12 1.67 4.86
CA ILE A 30 -11.69 2.69 3.99
C ILE A 30 -12.75 2.12 3.04
N ILE A 31 -12.48 0.95 2.44
CA ILE A 31 -13.46 0.26 1.60
C ILE A 31 -14.75 -0.02 2.39
N ARG A 32 -14.62 -0.50 3.63
CA ARG A 32 -15.78 -0.72 4.51
C ARG A 32 -16.52 0.58 4.84
N GLN A 33 -15.80 1.67 5.08
CA GLN A 33 -16.41 2.99 5.32
C GLN A 33 -17.21 3.47 4.10
N VAL A 34 -16.64 3.38 2.90
CA VAL A 34 -17.34 3.74 1.65
C VAL A 34 -18.59 2.87 1.49
N MET A 35 -18.47 1.55 1.65
CA MET A 35 -19.62 0.64 1.58
C MET A 35 -20.71 0.99 2.60
N SER A 36 -20.34 1.24 3.86
CA SER A 36 -21.28 1.64 4.92
C SER A 36 -21.92 3.01 4.71
N SER A 37 -21.27 3.91 3.96
CA SER A 37 -21.84 5.22 3.63
C SER A 37 -23.00 5.12 2.62
N GLY A 38 -23.07 4.03 1.85
CA GLY A 38 -24.01 3.86 0.73
C GLY A 38 -23.72 4.73 -0.49
N ASN A 39 -22.76 5.66 -0.42
CA ASN A 39 -22.35 6.51 -1.53
C ASN A 39 -21.08 5.93 -2.18
N LEU A 40 -21.27 5.15 -3.26
CA LEU A 40 -20.16 4.49 -3.96
C LEU A 40 -19.45 5.39 -4.99
N GLU A 41 -20.03 6.54 -5.34
CA GLU A 41 -19.50 7.48 -6.34
C GLU A 41 -18.90 6.80 -7.58
N ILE A 42 -19.75 6.03 -8.26
CA ILE A 42 -19.36 5.21 -9.40
C ILE A 42 -19.03 6.10 -10.60
N VAL A 43 -17.87 5.84 -11.22
CA VAL A 43 -17.39 6.43 -12.46
C VAL A 43 -17.20 5.31 -13.47
N LEU A 44 -17.63 5.51 -14.71
CA LEU A 44 -17.40 4.56 -15.81
C LEU A 44 -16.20 5.03 -16.63
N LYS A 45 -15.10 4.29 -16.58
CA LYS A 45 -13.89 4.59 -17.38
C LYS A 45 -14.01 4.10 -18.83
N GLY A 46 -14.95 3.16 -19.07
CA GLY A 46 -15.21 2.54 -20.36
C GLY A 46 -16.50 1.71 -20.34
N VAL A 47 -16.69 0.89 -21.38
CA VAL A 47 -17.85 -0.01 -21.46
C VAL A 47 -17.69 -1.12 -20.43
N ASN A 48 -18.63 -1.23 -19.48
CA ASN A 48 -18.60 -2.19 -18.38
C ASN A 48 -17.35 -2.10 -17.49
N ASP A 49 -16.79 -0.89 -17.35
CA ASP A 49 -15.59 -0.65 -16.55
C ASP A 49 -15.89 0.33 -15.39
N PRO A 50 -16.66 -0.10 -14.37
CA PRO A 50 -16.96 0.74 -13.22
C PRO A 50 -15.75 0.87 -12.29
N GLN A 51 -15.59 2.07 -11.75
CA GLN A 51 -14.67 2.44 -10.70
C GLN A 51 -15.45 3.17 -9.60
N THR A 52 -15.25 2.81 -8.35
CA THR A 52 -15.94 3.39 -7.20
C THR A 52 -15.01 4.31 -6.40
N ALA A 53 -15.57 5.08 -5.47
CA ALA A 53 -14.79 5.79 -4.44
C ALA A 53 -13.93 4.84 -3.62
N ALA A 54 -14.36 3.59 -3.43
CA ALA A 54 -13.58 2.60 -2.69
C ALA A 54 -12.28 2.25 -3.42
N ASP A 55 -12.35 2.05 -4.74
CA ASP A 55 -11.18 1.73 -5.58
C ASP A 55 -10.14 2.85 -5.54
N ARG A 56 -10.60 4.09 -5.77
CA ARG A 56 -9.75 5.29 -5.73
C ARG A 56 -9.12 5.48 -4.35
N SER A 57 -9.92 5.43 -3.29
CA SER A 57 -9.44 5.70 -1.92
C SER A 57 -8.50 4.60 -1.42
N ALA A 58 -8.74 3.34 -1.78
CA ALA A 58 -7.86 2.22 -1.46
C ALA A 58 -6.50 2.36 -2.15
N GLN A 59 -6.49 2.65 -3.46
CA GLN A 59 -5.25 2.87 -4.21
C GLN A 59 -4.45 4.02 -3.61
N VAL A 60 -5.07 5.19 -3.44
CA VAL A 60 -4.43 6.37 -2.85
C VAL A 60 -3.83 6.06 -1.48
N THR A 61 -4.55 5.32 -0.64
CA THR A 61 -4.06 4.94 0.70
C THR A 61 -2.80 4.09 0.62
N ILE A 62 -2.83 3.04 -0.21
CA ILE A 62 -1.71 2.10 -0.35
C ILE A 62 -0.50 2.81 -0.96
N THR A 63 -0.69 3.51 -2.08
CA THR A 63 0.40 4.17 -2.80
C THR A 63 1.02 5.30 -1.98
N SER A 64 0.22 6.07 -1.24
CA SER A 64 0.76 7.17 -0.42
C SER A 64 1.58 6.67 0.76
N ILE A 65 1.13 5.63 1.47
CA ILE A 65 1.88 5.00 2.57
C ILE A 65 3.23 4.48 2.07
N LEU A 66 3.21 3.73 0.95
CA LEU A 66 4.41 3.10 0.41
C LEU A 66 5.39 4.11 -0.16
N SER A 67 4.92 5.06 -0.99
CA SER A 67 5.76 6.08 -1.60
C SER A 67 6.39 7.03 -0.57
N LYS A 68 5.68 7.31 0.53
CA LYS A 68 6.24 8.10 1.64
C LYS A 68 7.37 7.37 2.35
N ARG A 69 7.29 6.04 2.49
CA ARG A 69 8.24 5.23 3.26
C ARG A 69 9.41 4.72 2.41
N PHE A 70 9.16 4.44 1.14
CA PHE A 70 10.10 3.88 0.17
C PHE A 70 10.06 4.73 -1.11
N PRO A 71 10.66 5.93 -1.11
CA PRO A 71 10.51 6.91 -2.17
C PRO A 71 11.10 6.47 -3.53
N LYS A 72 11.93 5.42 -3.56
CA LYS A 72 12.48 4.85 -4.80
C LYS A 72 11.76 3.58 -5.25
N LEU A 73 10.78 3.10 -4.47
CA LEU A 73 9.99 1.93 -4.82
C LEU A 73 9.15 2.22 -6.06
N LYS A 74 9.20 1.33 -7.05
CA LYS A 74 8.34 1.43 -8.22
C LYS A 74 6.98 0.82 -7.92
N ILE A 75 5.91 1.60 -8.12
CA ILE A 75 4.53 1.16 -7.91
C ILE A 75 3.78 1.25 -9.23
N ILE A 76 3.09 0.18 -9.61
CA ILE A 76 2.15 0.15 -10.73
C ILE A 76 0.76 -0.05 -10.13
N ALA A 77 -0.14 0.89 -10.42
CA ALA A 77 -1.46 0.92 -9.82
C ALA A 77 -2.55 1.01 -10.90
N GLU A 78 -3.65 0.29 -10.70
CA GLU A 78 -4.68 0.02 -11.71
C GLU A 78 -5.47 1.25 -12.14
N GLU A 79 -5.78 2.15 -11.20
CA GLU A 79 -6.61 3.34 -11.45
C GLU A 79 -5.82 4.51 -12.06
N GLY A 80 -4.53 4.30 -12.37
CA GLY A 80 -3.63 5.32 -12.93
C GLY A 80 -3.22 6.39 -11.93
N ASP A 81 -2.62 7.48 -12.43
CA ASP A 81 -2.09 8.58 -11.60
C ASP A 81 -3.12 9.71 -11.35
N ASP A 82 -4.22 9.73 -12.10
CA ASP A 82 -5.20 10.84 -12.12
C ASP A 82 -6.40 10.61 -11.19
N ILE A 83 -6.16 9.97 -10.04
CA ILE A 83 -7.20 9.52 -9.09
C ILE A 83 -7.68 10.62 -8.11
N GLY A 84 -7.37 11.88 -8.39
CA GLY A 84 -7.64 13.00 -7.49
C GLY A 84 -6.64 13.06 -6.35
N LYS A 85 -6.15 14.27 -6.04
CA LYS A 85 -5.22 14.47 -4.92
C LYS A 85 -5.96 14.26 -3.61
N LEU A 86 -5.47 13.35 -2.77
CA LEU A 86 -5.90 13.31 -1.38
C LEU A 86 -5.44 14.59 -0.68
N ASP A 87 -6.32 15.09 0.16
CA ASP A 87 -6.10 16.10 1.17
C ASP A 87 -4.79 15.77 1.93
N ALA A 88 -4.06 16.80 2.37
CA ALA A 88 -2.70 16.68 2.94
C ALA A 88 -2.53 15.76 4.17
N ASN A 89 -3.60 15.14 4.68
CA ASN A 89 -3.57 14.11 5.71
C ASN A 89 -3.35 12.73 5.09
N ILE A 90 -2.14 12.51 4.56
CA ILE A 90 -1.73 11.19 4.06
C ILE A 90 -1.69 10.21 5.24
N PRO A 91 -2.48 9.12 5.22
CA PRO A 91 -2.43 8.10 6.26
C PRO A 91 -1.03 7.47 6.31
N ASP A 92 -0.58 7.14 7.50
CA ASP A 92 0.64 6.37 7.75
C ASP A 92 0.27 5.08 8.48
N CYS A 93 1.14 4.09 8.46
CA CYS A 93 0.93 2.85 9.19
C CYS A 93 2.21 2.39 9.90
N ILE A 94 2.02 1.68 11.01
CA ILE A 94 3.09 0.90 11.62
C ILE A 94 3.20 -0.39 10.79
N PRO A 95 4.38 -0.75 10.26
CA PRO A 95 4.56 -1.99 9.52
C PRO A 95 4.23 -3.23 10.38
N SER A 96 3.63 -4.24 9.77
CA SER A 96 3.18 -5.46 10.46
C SER A 96 4.30 -6.17 11.20
N GLU A 97 4.20 -6.21 12.54
CA GLU A 97 5.17 -6.91 13.38
C GLU A 97 5.24 -8.42 13.09
N LEU A 98 4.13 -9.02 12.65
CA LEU A 98 4.06 -10.44 12.34
C LEU A 98 4.99 -10.75 11.16
N VAL A 99 4.90 -9.96 10.08
CA VAL A 99 5.76 -10.11 8.91
C VAL A 99 7.22 -9.85 9.26
N LEU A 100 7.48 -8.86 10.12
CA LEU A 100 8.85 -8.50 10.49
C LEU A 100 9.56 -9.54 11.37
N LYS A 101 8.81 -10.45 12.00
CA LYS A 101 9.37 -11.57 12.78
C LYS A 101 9.76 -12.76 11.89
N GLU A 102 9.37 -12.75 10.62
CA GLU A 102 9.69 -13.82 9.68
C GLU A 102 11.17 -13.81 9.25
N LYS A 103 11.63 -14.96 8.75
CA LYS A 103 12.98 -15.08 8.19
C LYS A 103 13.00 -14.62 6.75
N CYS A 104 13.88 -13.67 6.42
CA CYS A 104 14.06 -13.23 5.05
C CYS A 104 14.69 -14.36 4.21
N PRO A 105 14.10 -14.74 3.06
CA PRO A 105 14.74 -15.66 2.12
C PRO A 105 16.12 -15.16 1.69
N GLN A 106 17.12 -16.05 1.65
CA GLN A 106 18.52 -15.66 1.41
C GLN A 106 18.70 -14.91 0.08
N ASN A 107 17.99 -15.33 -0.97
CA ASN A 107 18.04 -14.71 -2.29
C ASN A 107 17.37 -13.32 -2.38
N LEU A 108 16.65 -12.90 -1.33
CA LEU A 108 16.04 -11.58 -1.21
C LEU A 108 16.77 -10.70 -0.17
N THR A 109 17.89 -11.18 0.36
CA THR A 109 18.76 -10.38 1.22
C THR A 109 19.61 -9.45 0.36
N GLY A 110 19.68 -8.16 0.73
CA GLY A 110 20.52 -7.17 0.04
C GLY A 110 19.85 -6.37 -1.08
N LEU A 111 18.53 -6.48 -1.26
CA LEU A 111 17.78 -5.68 -2.24
C LEU A 111 17.77 -4.18 -1.89
N ASN A 112 17.79 -3.34 -2.92
CA ASN A 112 17.48 -1.93 -2.89
C ASN A 112 16.01 -1.68 -3.26
N GLU A 113 15.50 -0.47 -2.98
CA GLU A 113 14.10 -0.11 -3.26
C GLU A 113 13.72 -0.25 -4.74
N GLU A 114 14.65 0.08 -5.63
CA GLU A 114 14.51 -0.02 -7.07
C GLU A 114 14.47 -1.46 -7.59
N ASP A 115 14.94 -2.44 -6.80
CA ASP A 115 14.87 -3.87 -7.13
C ASP A 115 13.48 -4.47 -6.84
N VAL A 116 12.62 -3.71 -6.13
CA VAL A 116 11.28 -4.15 -5.75
C VAL A 116 10.24 -3.36 -6.53
N MET A 117 9.29 -4.09 -7.12
CA MET A 117 8.12 -3.50 -7.77
C MET A 117 6.87 -3.98 -7.03
N LEU A 118 6.01 -3.03 -6.66
CA LEU A 118 4.70 -3.33 -6.10
C LEU A 118 3.63 -3.10 -7.17
N ILE A 119 2.71 -4.06 -7.29
CA ILE A 119 1.55 -3.96 -8.18
C ILE A 119 0.31 -3.89 -7.28
N GLN A 120 -0.47 -2.83 -7.42
CA GLN A 120 -1.75 -2.65 -6.73
C GLN A 120 -2.87 -2.70 -7.76
N GLY A 121 -3.82 -3.63 -7.56
CA GLY A 121 -4.88 -3.94 -8.50
C GLY A 121 -4.83 -5.39 -8.98
N LEU A 122 -5.93 -5.86 -9.58
CA LEU A 122 -6.02 -7.19 -10.18
C LEU A 122 -5.77 -7.09 -11.68
N PRO A 123 -5.17 -8.10 -12.34
CA PRO A 123 -5.27 -8.22 -13.78
C PRO A 123 -6.76 -8.44 -14.13
N ARG A 124 -7.39 -7.41 -14.72
CA ARG A 124 -8.73 -7.52 -15.35
C ARG A 124 -8.66 -8.36 -16.62
#